data_AF-A0A840BTF5-F1
#
_entry.id   AF-A0A840BTF5-F1
#
_cell.length_a   1.000
_cell.length_b   1.000
_cell.length_c   1.000
_cell.angle_alpha   90.00
_cell.angle_beta   90.00
_cell.angle_gamma   90.00
#
_symmetry.space_group_name_H-M   'P 1'
#
loop_
_entity.id
_entity.type
_entity.pdbx_description
1 polymer ?
#
loop_
_entity_poly.entity_id
_entity_poly.type
_entity_poly.pdbx_seq_one_letter_code
_entity_poly.pdbx_strand_id
1 'polypeptide(L)'
;MVNPDWLRKRSREAEERLERQRKEEEAKRLKEEELRRLEEERLRRAQEERERIRKLVDTTIATFVRAAIKSALVGAKAADIEVDSAFITTEVESKLIERLQGMGYECYIRDSSKRWITTSRVVSKMLSRVASIPGTEHYRSQLGDALERQDEQRLLELTHDLRTDKSIALRPNDELFIRLHVIRHLESDQKDQIVCSLNGSWQPIDVVDARFTALHQAPSWMVSQGGAWLMERMGLCYQRDADRGLRETEFLLMSLPMKPERWGENEMTKFVSSGEPIGTSPFPDELMIQLLTVLGFKVRLEPTADARVMKVSW
;
A
#
# COMPACT_ATOMS: atom_id res chain seq x y z
N MET A 1 -3.61 -82.05 -16.13
CA MET A 1 -2.44 -81.59 -15.34
C MET A 1 -2.04 -80.22 -15.83
N VAL A 2 -2.08 -79.21 -14.95
CA VAL A 2 -1.64 -77.83 -15.30
C VAL A 2 -0.11 -77.79 -15.25
N ASN A 3 0.51 -77.28 -16.32
CA ASN A 3 1.96 -77.22 -16.45
C ASN A 3 2.57 -76.26 -15.37
N PRO A 4 3.43 -76.76 -14.46
CA PRO A 4 4.03 -75.95 -13.38
C PRO A 4 4.81 -74.73 -13.86
N ASP A 5 5.41 -74.80 -15.06
CA ASP A 5 6.20 -73.71 -15.61
C ASP A 5 5.35 -72.53 -16.09
N TRP A 6 4.11 -72.80 -16.53
CA TRP A 6 3.17 -71.76 -16.93
C TRP A 6 2.67 -70.95 -15.73
N LEU A 7 2.45 -71.59 -14.59
CA LEU A 7 2.07 -70.91 -13.34
C LEU A 7 3.19 -70.03 -12.80
N ARG A 8 4.45 -70.49 -12.87
CA ARG A 8 5.62 -69.69 -12.46
C ARG A 8 5.84 -68.48 -13.35
N LYS A 9 5.67 -68.63 -14.67
CA LYS A 9 5.75 -67.53 -15.63
C LYS A 9 4.67 -66.48 -15.38
N ARG A 10 3.42 -66.93 -15.15
CA ARG A 10 2.29 -66.05 -14.86
C ARG A 10 2.41 -65.33 -13.51
N SER A 11 3.01 -65.97 -12.50
CA SER A 11 3.31 -65.35 -11.21
C SER A 11 4.35 -64.24 -11.33
N ARG A 12 5.44 -64.47 -12.07
CA ARG A 12 6.46 -63.43 -12.34
C ARG A 12 5.89 -62.26 -13.14
N GLU A 13 5.09 -62.54 -14.17
CA GLU A 13 4.44 -61.49 -14.96
C GLU A 13 3.45 -60.65 -14.12
N ALA A 14 2.81 -61.24 -13.11
CA ALA A 14 1.94 -60.53 -12.18
C ALA A 14 2.73 -59.67 -11.19
N GLU A 15 3.85 -60.17 -10.67
CA GLU A 15 4.77 -59.43 -9.80
C GLU A 15 5.40 -58.23 -10.52
N GLU A 16 5.89 -58.41 -11.75
CA GLU A 16 6.44 -57.32 -12.56
C GLU A 16 5.41 -56.22 -12.87
N ARG A 17 4.13 -56.60 -13.08
CA ARG A 17 3.04 -55.63 -13.27
C ARG A 17 2.74 -54.85 -12.00
N LEU A 18 2.72 -55.52 -10.84
CA LEU A 18 2.54 -54.87 -9.54
C LEU A 18 3.70 -53.92 -9.21
N GLU A 19 4.95 -54.31 -9.49
CA GLU A 19 6.09 -53.43 -9.30
C GLU A 19 6.08 -52.21 -10.22
N ARG A 20 5.66 -52.37 -11.48
CA ARG A 20 5.49 -51.23 -12.40
C ARG A 20 4.40 -50.28 -11.93
N GLN A 21 3.27 -50.80 -11.47
CA GLN A 21 2.19 -49.97 -10.92
C GLN A 21 2.63 -49.20 -9.67
N ARG A 22 3.37 -49.84 -8.76
CA ARG A 22 3.93 -49.16 -7.58
C ARG A 22 4.90 -48.04 -7.97
N LYS A 23 5.80 -48.30 -8.92
CA LYS A 23 6.75 -47.28 -9.40
C LYS A 23 6.04 -46.12 -10.10
N GLU A 24 4.97 -46.37 -10.85
CA GLU A 24 4.17 -45.32 -11.48
C GLU A 24 3.37 -44.51 -10.47
N GLU A 25 2.81 -45.13 -9.44
CA GLU A 25 2.10 -44.43 -8.35
C GLU A 25 3.05 -43.59 -7.49
N GLU A 26 4.22 -44.12 -7.14
CA GLU A 26 5.27 -43.37 -6.43
C GLU A 26 5.77 -42.19 -7.26
N ALA A 27 5.99 -42.39 -8.58
CA ALA A 27 6.40 -41.31 -9.48
C ALA A 27 5.31 -40.23 -9.63
N LYS A 28 4.01 -40.60 -9.60
CA LYS A 28 2.90 -39.64 -9.62
C LYS A 28 2.85 -38.83 -8.32
N ARG A 29 3.00 -39.47 -7.16
CA ARG A 29 3.03 -38.78 -5.86
C ARG A 29 4.18 -37.78 -5.76
N LEU A 30 5.37 -38.17 -6.21
CA LEU A 30 6.54 -37.28 -6.23
C LEU A 30 6.31 -36.06 -7.13
N LYS A 31 5.70 -36.25 -8.31
CA LYS A 31 5.35 -35.14 -9.21
C LYS A 31 4.27 -34.22 -8.64
N GLU A 32 3.26 -34.78 -7.97
CA GLU A 32 2.22 -33.99 -7.30
C GLU A 32 2.77 -33.19 -6.11
N GLU A 33 3.69 -33.76 -5.34
CA GLU A 33 4.39 -33.05 -4.26
C GLU A 33 5.30 -31.94 -4.77
N GLU A 34 6.03 -32.18 -5.87
CA GLU A 34 6.88 -31.18 -6.50
C GLU A 34 6.07 -30.00 -7.06
N LEU A 35 4.93 -30.28 -7.69
CA LEU A 35 4.00 -29.24 -8.16
C LEU A 35 3.41 -28.42 -7.01
N ARG A 36 3.01 -29.06 -5.90
CA ARG A 36 2.52 -28.34 -4.71
C ARG A 36 3.58 -27.41 -4.12
N ARG A 37 4.83 -27.86 -4.02
CA ARG A 37 5.93 -27.01 -3.53
C ARG A 37 6.16 -25.80 -4.43
N LEU A 38 6.11 -25.99 -5.76
CA LEU A 38 6.25 -24.90 -6.72
C LEU A 38 5.09 -23.90 -6.65
N GLU A 39 3.86 -24.37 -6.44
CA GLU A 39 2.69 -23.50 -6.25
C GLU A 39 2.75 -22.71 -4.94
N GLU A 40 3.13 -23.36 -3.84
CA GLU A 40 3.33 -22.70 -2.53
C GLU A 40 4.42 -21.63 -2.61
N GLU A 41 5.53 -21.90 -3.31
CA GLU A 41 6.61 -20.93 -3.49
C GLU A 41 6.16 -19.74 -4.35
N ARG A 42 5.37 -19.97 -5.40
CA ARG A 42 4.77 -18.89 -6.21
C ARG A 42 3.82 -18.03 -5.39
N LEU A 43 2.97 -18.64 -4.57
CA LEU A 43 2.05 -17.92 -3.67
C LEU A 43 2.83 -17.08 -2.65
N ARG A 44 3.89 -17.62 -2.06
CA ARG A 44 4.73 -16.91 -1.09
C ARG A 44 5.40 -15.69 -1.72
N ARG A 45 6.03 -15.85 -2.89
CA ARG A 45 6.66 -14.74 -3.62
C ARG A 45 5.62 -13.66 -4.01
N ALA A 46 4.42 -14.07 -4.41
CA ALA A 46 3.34 -13.13 -4.72
C ALA A 46 2.85 -12.37 -3.47
N GLN A 47 2.77 -13.02 -2.32
CA GLN A 47 2.42 -12.37 -1.05
C GLN A 47 3.52 -11.40 -0.59
N GLU A 48 4.78 -11.82 -0.62
CA GLU A 48 5.93 -10.97 -0.29
C GLU A 48 5.97 -9.70 -1.16
N GLU A 49 5.72 -9.84 -2.47
CA GLU A 49 5.68 -8.70 -3.38
C GLU A 49 4.47 -7.78 -3.11
N ARG A 50 3.29 -8.34 -2.80
CA ARG A 50 2.11 -7.55 -2.41
C ARG A 50 2.34 -6.77 -1.12
N GLU A 51 2.96 -7.39 -0.11
CA GLU A 51 3.30 -6.69 1.13
C GLU A 51 4.33 -5.59 0.90
N ARG A 52 5.32 -5.86 0.05
CA ARG A 52 6.32 -4.88 -0.34
C ARG A 52 5.66 -3.67 -1.00
N ILE A 53 4.80 -3.90 -2.00
CA ILE A 53 4.01 -2.86 -2.67
C ILE A 53 3.18 -2.07 -1.65
N ARG A 54 2.51 -2.74 -0.71
CA ARG A 54 1.70 -2.08 0.31
C ARG A 54 2.52 -1.13 1.19
N LYS A 55 3.64 -1.60 1.76
CA LYS A 55 4.53 -0.80 2.60
C LYS A 55 5.07 0.42 1.85
N LEU A 56 5.40 0.22 0.58
CA LEU A 56 5.87 1.25 -0.35
C LEU A 56 4.82 2.33 -0.59
N VAL A 57 3.57 1.94 -0.88
CA VAL A 57 2.43 2.86 -1.04
C VAL A 57 2.17 3.64 0.26
N ASP A 58 2.11 2.97 1.41
CA ASP A 58 1.88 3.60 2.73
C ASP A 58 2.93 4.68 3.03
N THR A 59 4.21 4.36 2.78
CA THR A 59 5.33 5.30 3.03
C THR A 59 5.27 6.53 2.14
N THR A 60 4.88 6.35 0.87
CA THR A 60 4.81 7.43 -0.12
C THR A 60 3.63 8.35 0.17
N ILE A 61 2.48 7.80 0.54
CA ILE A 61 1.33 8.59 1.01
C ILE A 61 1.69 9.41 2.24
N ALA A 62 2.36 8.82 3.23
CA ALA A 62 2.76 9.54 4.43
C ALA A 62 3.74 10.70 4.13
N THR A 63 4.52 10.57 3.07
CA THR A 63 5.43 11.62 2.59
C THR A 63 4.66 12.70 1.84
N PHE A 64 3.73 12.30 0.95
CA PHE A 64 2.85 13.20 0.21
C PHE A 64 2.02 14.09 1.15
N VAL A 65 1.32 13.47 2.11
CA VAL A 65 0.49 14.19 3.08
C VAL A 65 1.35 15.18 3.90
N ARG A 66 2.57 14.81 4.27
CA ARG A 66 3.49 15.72 4.96
C ARG A 66 3.90 16.91 4.08
N ALA A 67 4.15 16.69 2.80
CA ALA A 67 4.46 17.77 1.86
C ALA A 67 3.24 18.68 1.65
N ALA A 68 2.05 18.11 1.47
CA ALA A 68 0.80 18.85 1.36
C ALA A 68 0.52 19.73 2.59
N ILE A 69 0.70 19.20 3.80
CA ILE A 69 0.55 19.98 5.05
C ILE A 69 1.56 21.14 5.09
N LYS A 70 2.83 20.89 4.76
CA LYS A 70 3.86 21.95 4.74
C LYS A 70 3.54 23.05 3.72
N SER A 71 3.10 22.66 2.52
CA SER A 71 2.66 23.60 1.48
C SER A 71 1.43 24.39 1.91
N ALA A 72 0.46 23.76 2.56
CA ALA A 72 -0.74 24.42 3.07
C ALA A 72 -0.40 25.47 4.16
N LEU A 73 0.57 25.18 5.05
CA LEU A 73 1.03 26.13 6.09
C LEU A 73 1.60 27.43 5.51
N VAL A 74 2.12 27.40 4.28
CA VAL A 74 2.62 28.61 3.58
C VAL A 74 1.61 29.18 2.58
N GLY A 75 0.35 28.71 2.61
CA GLY A 75 -0.74 29.20 1.77
C GLY A 75 -0.78 28.62 0.36
N ALA A 76 0.03 27.60 0.04
CA ALA A 76 0.00 26.93 -1.25
C ALA A 76 -1.13 25.90 -1.34
N LYS A 77 -1.67 25.70 -2.55
CA LYS A 77 -2.79 24.78 -2.87
C LYS A 77 -2.36 23.53 -3.66
N ALA A 78 -1.04 23.33 -3.77
CA ALA A 78 -0.45 22.21 -4.45
C ALA A 78 0.87 21.82 -3.76
N ALA A 79 1.19 20.54 -3.81
CA ALA A 79 2.44 19.98 -3.32
C ALA A 79 2.92 18.97 -4.34
N ASP A 80 4.22 19.03 -4.51
CA ASP A 80 4.97 18.10 -5.32
C ASP A 80 5.80 17.23 -4.38
N ILE A 81 5.76 15.92 -4.61
CA ILE A 81 6.78 15.03 -4.08
C ILE A 81 7.46 14.31 -5.23
N GLU A 82 8.77 14.20 -5.14
CA GLU A 82 9.56 13.41 -6.07
C GLU A 82 9.53 11.95 -5.65
N VAL A 83 9.19 11.06 -6.59
CA VAL A 83 9.14 9.61 -6.38
C VAL A 83 10.00 8.92 -7.44
N ASP A 84 10.73 7.88 -7.04
CA ASP A 84 11.57 7.08 -7.95
C ASP A 84 10.70 6.44 -9.05
N SER A 85 11.04 6.59 -10.33
CA SER A 85 10.26 5.99 -11.42
C SER A 85 10.25 4.46 -11.40
N ALA A 86 11.22 3.82 -10.75
CA ALA A 86 11.18 2.37 -10.50
C ALA A 86 10.00 1.95 -9.59
N PHE A 87 9.39 2.91 -8.90
CA PHE A 87 8.25 2.74 -8.00
C PHE A 87 6.90 2.73 -8.74
N ILE A 88 6.82 3.38 -9.90
CA ILE A 88 5.55 3.55 -10.62
C ILE A 88 5.36 2.36 -11.57
N THR A 89 5.08 1.21 -10.97
CA THR A 89 4.38 0.15 -11.70
C THR A 89 2.91 0.53 -11.80
N THR A 90 2.21 0.08 -12.85
CA THR A 90 0.77 0.36 -13.05
C THR A 90 -0.08 0.00 -11.82
N GLU A 91 0.35 -1.03 -11.07
CA GLU A 91 -0.33 -1.45 -9.83
C GLU A 91 -0.09 -0.49 -8.66
N VAL A 92 1.15 0.00 -8.48
CA VAL A 92 1.49 0.97 -7.44
C VAL A 92 0.84 2.32 -7.72
N GLU A 93 0.88 2.77 -8.98
CA GLU A 93 0.23 3.98 -9.47
C GLU A 93 -1.27 3.97 -9.18
N SER A 94 -1.96 2.91 -9.60
CA SER A 94 -3.40 2.78 -9.43
C SER A 94 -3.80 2.82 -7.95
N LYS A 95 -3.06 2.11 -7.09
CA LYS A 95 -3.30 2.08 -5.63
C LYS A 95 -3.01 3.41 -4.94
N LEU A 96 -2.02 4.16 -5.42
CA LEU A 96 -1.70 5.50 -4.89
C LEU A 96 -2.79 6.49 -5.26
N ILE A 97 -3.18 6.51 -6.54
CA ILE A 97 -4.22 7.41 -7.04
C ILE A 97 -5.53 7.12 -6.33
N GLU A 98 -5.96 5.85 -6.25
CA GLU A 98 -7.19 5.43 -5.57
C GLU A 98 -7.21 5.92 -4.12
N ARG A 99 -6.11 5.74 -3.37
CA ARG A 99 -6.05 6.18 -1.97
C ARG A 99 -6.02 7.69 -1.82
N LEU A 100 -5.27 8.40 -2.65
CA LEU A 100 -5.17 9.87 -2.59
C LEU A 100 -6.49 10.53 -2.98
N GLN A 101 -7.17 10.03 -4.02
CA GLN A 101 -8.52 10.43 -4.38
C GLN A 101 -9.53 10.11 -3.28
N GLY A 102 -9.41 8.95 -2.63
CA GLY A 102 -10.20 8.60 -1.44
C GLY A 102 -9.96 9.52 -0.24
N MET A 103 -8.84 10.26 -0.22
CA MET A 103 -8.53 11.31 0.75
C MET A 103 -8.87 12.72 0.24
N GLY A 104 -9.57 12.84 -0.90
CA GLY A 104 -9.98 14.10 -1.50
C GLY A 104 -8.93 14.76 -2.41
N TYR A 105 -7.71 14.23 -2.52
CA TYR A 105 -6.69 14.84 -3.36
C TYR A 105 -6.92 14.54 -4.84
N GLU A 106 -6.92 15.59 -5.67
CA GLU A 106 -6.72 15.43 -7.11
C GLU A 106 -5.23 15.25 -7.36
N CYS A 107 -4.80 14.01 -7.55
CA CYS A 107 -3.40 13.70 -7.81
C CYS A 107 -3.16 13.33 -9.28
N TYR A 108 -2.07 13.83 -9.81
CA TYR A 108 -1.56 13.50 -11.13
C TYR A 108 -0.07 13.22 -11.03
N ILE A 109 0.37 12.15 -11.67
CA ILE A 109 1.76 11.80 -11.73
C ILE A 109 2.36 12.56 -12.91
N ARG A 110 3.19 13.56 -12.61
CA ARG A 110 3.87 14.39 -13.59
C ARG A 110 5.31 13.92 -13.73
N ASP A 111 5.71 13.62 -14.95
CA ASP A 111 7.08 13.29 -15.28
C ASP A 111 7.93 14.59 -15.31
N SER A 112 8.89 14.73 -14.39
CA SER A 112 9.84 15.83 -14.30
C SER A 112 11.26 15.35 -14.63
N SER A 113 11.84 15.95 -15.66
CA SER A 113 13.00 15.43 -16.38
C SER A 113 14.33 16.07 -15.96
N LYS A 114 15.32 15.25 -15.51
CA LYS A 114 16.78 15.51 -15.57
C LYS A 114 17.59 14.21 -15.51
N ARG A 115 18.73 14.08 -16.21
CA ARG A 115 19.01 13.39 -17.48
C ARG A 115 20.14 12.37 -17.15
N TRP A 116 20.13 11.11 -17.62
CA TRP A 116 21.26 10.13 -17.69
C TRP A 116 21.31 8.84 -16.85
N ILE A 117 20.73 8.72 -15.65
CA ILE A 117 20.90 7.48 -14.83
C ILE A 117 19.91 6.34 -15.25
N THR A 118 18.91 6.60 -16.10
CA THR A 118 17.84 5.62 -16.46
C THR A 118 18.12 4.73 -17.67
N THR A 119 18.74 5.24 -18.75
CA THR A 119 18.94 4.44 -19.98
C THR A 119 19.78 3.20 -19.70
N SER A 120 20.87 3.36 -18.93
CA SER A 120 21.69 2.23 -18.47
C SER A 120 20.92 1.23 -17.63
N ARG A 121 20.02 1.68 -16.74
CA ARG A 121 19.24 0.81 -15.87
C ARG A 121 18.14 0.04 -16.63
N VAL A 122 17.48 0.70 -17.59
CA VAL A 122 16.44 0.11 -18.43
C VAL A 122 17.04 -0.89 -19.42
N VAL A 123 18.16 -0.53 -20.08
CA VAL A 123 18.87 -1.43 -20.99
C VAL A 123 19.52 -2.58 -20.23
N SER A 124 20.05 -2.37 -19.02
CA SER A 124 20.54 -3.47 -18.17
C SER A 124 19.43 -4.44 -17.78
N LYS A 125 18.23 -3.95 -17.48
CA LYS A 125 17.05 -4.81 -17.26
C LYS A 125 16.66 -5.56 -18.53
N MET A 126 16.71 -4.91 -19.70
CA MET A 126 16.49 -5.58 -20.99
C MET A 126 17.53 -6.69 -21.20
N LEU A 127 18.82 -6.41 -21.02
CA LEU A 127 19.92 -7.39 -21.12
C LEU A 127 19.69 -8.61 -20.22
N SER A 128 19.22 -8.40 -18.98
CA SER A 128 18.91 -9.50 -18.06
C SER A 128 17.73 -10.36 -18.52
N ARG A 129 16.71 -9.76 -19.14
CA ARG A 129 15.53 -10.46 -19.66
C ARG A 129 15.84 -11.23 -20.94
N VAL A 130 16.56 -10.59 -21.85
CA VAL A 130 17.00 -11.17 -23.12
C VAL A 130 17.98 -12.32 -22.89
N ALA A 131 18.89 -12.22 -21.90
CA ALA A 131 19.82 -13.29 -21.53
C ALA A 131 19.15 -14.62 -21.14
N SER A 132 17.85 -14.62 -20.82
CA SER A 132 17.08 -15.83 -20.50
C SER A 132 16.47 -16.52 -21.73
N ILE A 133 16.64 -15.95 -22.93
CA ILE A 133 16.05 -16.40 -24.19
C ILE A 133 17.15 -17.03 -25.07
N PRO A 134 17.04 -18.32 -25.45
CA PRO A 134 18.01 -18.99 -26.32
C PRO A 134 18.12 -18.30 -27.70
N GLY A 135 19.34 -18.18 -28.24
CA GLY A 135 19.58 -17.58 -29.57
C GLY A 135 19.76 -16.05 -29.56
N THR A 136 19.78 -15.43 -28.38
CA THR A 136 19.93 -13.98 -28.22
C THR A 136 21.35 -13.54 -27.81
N GLU A 137 22.31 -14.47 -27.78
CA GLU A 137 23.67 -14.25 -27.28
C GLU A 137 24.40 -13.14 -28.06
N HIS A 138 24.19 -13.08 -29.37
CA HIS A 138 24.74 -12.06 -30.24
C HIS A 138 24.16 -10.67 -29.94
N TYR A 139 22.84 -10.57 -29.76
CA TYR A 139 22.16 -9.32 -29.40
C TYR A 139 22.59 -8.82 -28.03
N ARG A 140 22.74 -9.73 -27.05
CA ARG A 140 23.20 -9.39 -25.70
C ARG A 140 24.57 -8.72 -25.70
N SER A 141 25.52 -9.26 -26.47
CA SER A 141 26.86 -8.68 -26.58
C SER A 141 26.81 -7.28 -27.19
N GLN A 142 26.08 -7.11 -28.31
CA GLN A 142 26.02 -5.83 -29.01
C GLN A 142 25.23 -4.76 -28.25
N LEU A 143 24.19 -5.14 -27.52
CA LEU A 143 23.44 -4.24 -26.64
C LEU A 143 24.28 -3.80 -25.43
N GLY A 144 25.15 -4.69 -24.92
CA GLY A 144 26.13 -4.35 -23.87
C GLY A 144 27.14 -3.32 -24.38
N ASP A 145 27.76 -3.58 -25.53
CA ASP A 145 28.74 -2.68 -26.13
C ASP A 145 28.13 -1.32 -26.50
N ALA A 146 26.93 -1.31 -27.07
CA ALA A 146 26.20 -0.07 -27.40
C ALA A 146 25.82 0.71 -26.14
N LEU A 147 25.51 0.01 -25.04
CA LEU A 147 25.25 0.65 -23.76
C LEU A 147 26.51 1.28 -23.14
N GLU A 148 27.65 0.58 -23.16
CA GLU A 148 28.93 1.10 -22.66
C GLU A 148 29.40 2.33 -23.45
N ARG A 149 29.16 2.34 -24.77
CA ARG A 149 29.48 3.46 -25.66
C ARG A 149 28.43 4.57 -25.68
N GLN A 150 27.32 4.38 -24.97
CA GLN A 150 26.18 5.31 -24.94
C GLN A 150 25.62 5.62 -26.34
N ASP A 151 25.61 4.62 -27.22
CA ASP A 151 25.15 4.74 -28.60
C ASP A 151 23.66 4.41 -28.70
N GLU A 152 22.82 5.42 -28.49
CA GLU A 152 21.36 5.29 -28.43
C GLU A 152 20.73 4.86 -29.75
N GLN A 153 21.28 5.33 -30.86
CA GLN A 153 20.79 4.99 -32.19
C GLN A 153 21.06 3.51 -32.45
N ARG A 154 22.25 3.04 -32.07
CA ARG A 154 22.57 1.61 -32.14
C ARG A 154 21.72 0.76 -31.20
N LEU A 155 21.43 1.24 -29.98
CA LEU A 155 20.52 0.54 -29.07
C LEU A 155 19.12 0.39 -29.68
N LEU A 156 18.61 1.42 -30.33
CA LEU A 156 17.28 1.43 -30.93
C LEU A 156 17.19 0.48 -32.14
N GLU A 157 18.20 0.49 -33.01
CA GLU A 157 18.36 -0.49 -34.10
C GLU A 157 18.38 -1.92 -33.59
N LEU A 158 19.25 -2.22 -32.62
CA LEU A 158 19.38 -3.58 -32.06
C LEU A 158 18.09 -4.07 -31.37
N THR A 159 17.36 -3.15 -30.73
CA THR A 159 16.08 -3.47 -30.08
C THR A 159 14.98 -3.75 -31.10
N HIS A 160 15.01 -3.06 -32.24
CA HIS A 160 14.11 -3.32 -33.36
C HIS A 160 14.41 -4.65 -34.06
N ASP A 161 15.68 -4.91 -34.32
CA ASP A 161 16.16 -6.16 -34.92
C ASP A 161 15.78 -7.37 -34.07
N LEU A 162 15.98 -7.28 -32.75
CA LEU A 162 15.60 -8.33 -31.80
C LEU A 162 14.09 -8.67 -31.84
N ARG A 163 13.22 -7.68 -32.09
CA ARG A 163 11.77 -7.88 -32.16
C ARG A 163 11.33 -8.47 -33.51
N THR A 164 12.05 -8.14 -34.57
CA THR A 164 11.68 -8.51 -35.94
C THR A 164 12.32 -9.81 -36.39
N ASP A 165 13.35 -10.27 -35.68
CA ASP A 165 13.97 -11.57 -35.88
C ASP A 165 13.00 -12.71 -35.53
N LYS A 166 12.46 -13.35 -36.57
CA LYS A 166 11.52 -14.47 -36.46
C LYS A 166 12.15 -15.74 -35.89
N SER A 167 13.48 -15.82 -35.80
CA SER A 167 14.18 -16.94 -35.17
C SER A 167 14.14 -16.86 -33.62
N ILE A 168 13.79 -15.70 -33.07
CA ILE A 168 13.75 -15.44 -31.64
C ILE A 168 12.28 -15.34 -31.18
N ALA A 169 11.85 -16.32 -30.40
CA ALA A 169 10.52 -16.32 -29.80
C ALA A 169 10.50 -15.48 -28.51
N LEU A 170 10.30 -14.17 -28.64
CA LEU A 170 10.09 -13.30 -27.48
C LEU A 170 8.80 -13.68 -26.75
N ARG A 171 8.85 -13.73 -25.42
CA ARG A 171 7.64 -13.91 -24.62
C ARG A 171 6.78 -12.63 -24.74
N PRO A 172 5.44 -12.73 -24.73
CA PRO A 172 4.56 -11.57 -24.85
C PRO A 172 4.86 -10.44 -23.84
N ASN A 173 5.25 -10.81 -22.61
CA ASN A 173 5.61 -9.84 -21.56
C ASN A 173 6.95 -9.14 -21.81
N ASP A 174 7.90 -9.81 -22.47
CA ASP A 174 9.20 -9.22 -22.79
C ASP A 174 9.08 -8.32 -24.02
N GLU A 175 8.29 -8.73 -25.01
CA GLU A 175 7.94 -7.89 -26.15
C GLU A 175 7.19 -6.62 -25.72
N LEU A 176 6.21 -6.75 -24.82
CA LEU A 176 5.49 -5.63 -24.25
C LEU A 176 6.42 -4.69 -23.46
N PHE A 177 7.34 -5.25 -22.67
CA PHE A 177 8.33 -4.48 -21.92
C PHE A 177 9.25 -3.69 -22.85
N ILE A 178 9.79 -4.34 -23.88
CA ILE A 178 10.67 -3.73 -24.88
C ILE A 178 9.94 -2.58 -25.58
N ARG A 179 8.69 -2.80 -26.02
CA ARG A 179 7.89 -1.78 -26.71
C ARG A 179 7.55 -0.58 -25.80
N LEU A 180 7.06 -0.84 -24.60
CA LEU A 180 6.54 0.21 -23.71
C LEU A 180 7.63 0.98 -22.97
N HIS A 181 8.76 0.35 -22.67
CA HIS A 181 9.77 0.92 -21.78
C HIS A 181 11.13 1.13 -22.43
N VAL A 182 11.49 0.39 -23.48
CA VAL A 182 12.81 0.55 -24.14
C VAL A 182 12.67 1.38 -25.40
N ILE A 183 11.86 0.95 -26.36
CA ILE A 183 11.67 1.64 -27.65
C ILE A 183 11.07 3.04 -27.41
N ARG A 184 9.98 3.12 -26.65
CA ARG A 184 9.36 4.40 -26.28
C ARG A 184 10.33 5.36 -25.58
N HIS A 185 11.31 4.84 -24.85
CA HIS A 185 12.31 5.66 -24.15
C HIS A 185 13.44 6.11 -25.09
N LEU A 186 13.88 5.26 -26.01
CA LEU A 186 14.92 5.55 -27.00
C LEU A 186 14.42 6.46 -28.16
N GLU A 187 13.15 6.31 -28.58
CA GLU A 187 12.51 7.07 -29.68
C GLU A 187 11.97 8.44 -29.25
N SER A 188 11.86 8.68 -27.94
CA SER A 188 11.40 9.97 -27.41
C SER A 188 12.46 11.05 -27.66
N ASP A 189 12.11 12.13 -28.37
CA ASP A 189 12.94 13.36 -28.44
C ASP A 189 13.06 14.07 -27.08
N GLN A 190 12.22 13.70 -26.11
CA GLN A 190 12.30 14.12 -24.72
C GLN A 190 13.09 13.07 -23.94
N LYS A 191 14.41 13.09 -24.16
CA LYS A 191 15.37 12.14 -23.59
C LYS A 191 15.77 12.58 -22.20
N ASP A 192 14.99 12.16 -21.21
CA ASP A 192 15.31 12.43 -19.82
C ASP A 192 14.74 11.41 -18.86
N GLN A 193 15.50 11.23 -17.81
CA GLN A 193 15.17 10.42 -16.67
C GLN A 193 13.94 10.97 -15.95
N ILE A 194 12.92 10.12 -15.92
CA ILE A 194 11.62 10.39 -15.34
C ILE A 194 11.78 10.40 -13.82
N VAL A 195 11.85 11.57 -13.21
CA VAL A 195 11.42 11.73 -11.81
C VAL A 195 9.92 11.88 -11.93
N CYS A 196 9.16 10.92 -11.42
CA CYS A 196 7.73 11.16 -11.34
C CYS A 196 7.50 12.09 -10.15
N SER A 197 7.31 13.38 -10.45
CA SER A 197 6.70 14.34 -9.55
C SER A 197 5.24 13.96 -9.36
N LEU A 198 4.89 13.36 -8.22
CA LEU A 198 3.50 13.26 -7.82
C LEU A 198 3.05 14.67 -7.44
N ASN A 199 2.34 15.32 -8.35
CA ASN A 199 1.68 16.59 -8.11
C ASN A 199 0.27 16.28 -7.62
N GLY A 200 -0.05 16.70 -6.41
CA GLY A 200 -1.44 16.75 -6.01
C GLY A 200 -1.86 18.19 -5.85
N SER A 201 -2.93 18.56 -6.54
CA SER A 201 -3.71 19.72 -6.21
C SER A 201 -4.77 19.34 -5.20
N TRP A 202 -5.05 20.26 -4.29
CA TRP A 202 -6.18 20.13 -3.39
C TRP A 202 -6.92 21.46 -3.39
N GLN A 203 -8.23 21.38 -3.33
CA GLN A 203 -9.01 22.48 -2.85
C GLN A 203 -8.86 22.52 -1.32
N PRO A 204 -8.94 23.71 -0.70
CA PRO A 204 -9.05 23.82 0.75
C PRO A 204 -10.14 22.90 1.32
N ILE A 205 -11.22 22.61 0.57
CA ILE A 205 -12.29 21.70 0.99
C ILE A 205 -11.87 20.22 1.07
N ASP A 206 -10.88 19.79 0.27
CA ASP A 206 -10.45 18.39 0.17
C ASP A 206 -9.52 17.96 1.32
N VAL A 207 -8.61 18.86 1.71
CA VAL A 207 -7.85 18.75 2.97
C VAL A 207 -8.79 18.88 4.17
N VAL A 208 -9.92 19.58 3.98
CA VAL A 208 -10.96 19.81 4.99
C VAL A 208 -11.88 18.58 5.20
N ASP A 209 -12.12 17.75 4.19
CA ASP A 209 -13.04 16.60 4.31
C ASP A 209 -12.40 15.32 4.88
N ALA A 210 -11.12 15.03 4.59
CA ALA A 210 -10.49 13.76 5.02
C ALA A 210 -9.83 13.81 6.41
N ARG A 211 -9.57 15.01 6.97
CA ARG A 211 -8.91 15.18 8.29
C ARG A 211 -9.54 16.22 9.21
N PHE A 212 -10.45 17.03 8.72
CA PHE A 212 -10.73 18.36 9.29
C PHE A 212 -12.19 18.52 9.73
N THR A 213 -13.13 17.72 9.22
CA THR A 213 -14.53 17.71 9.67
C THR A 213 -14.64 17.44 11.18
N ALA A 214 -13.67 16.73 11.75
CA ALA A 214 -13.59 16.46 13.18
C ALA A 214 -12.71 17.52 13.92
N LEU A 215 -11.49 17.80 13.48
CA LEU A 215 -10.54 18.68 14.19
C LEU A 215 -10.75 20.19 14.02
N HIS A 216 -11.51 20.69 13.03
CA HIS A 216 -11.81 22.13 12.88
C HIS A 216 -13.15 22.55 13.50
N GLN A 217 -14.12 21.64 13.56
CA GLN A 217 -15.33 21.88 14.34
C GLN A 217 -15.06 21.74 15.83
N ALA A 218 -14.11 20.92 16.26
CA ALA A 218 -13.82 20.73 17.67
C ALA A 218 -13.37 22.04 18.38
N PRO A 219 -12.45 22.87 17.84
CA PRO A 219 -12.18 24.20 18.40
C PRO A 219 -13.40 25.12 18.40
N SER A 220 -14.15 25.17 17.31
CA SER A 220 -15.36 26.00 17.18
C SER A 220 -16.47 25.58 18.16
N TRP A 221 -16.60 24.28 18.40
CA TRP A 221 -17.50 23.70 19.39
C TRP A 221 -16.95 23.84 20.81
N MET A 222 -15.65 23.67 21.04
CA MET A 222 -15.00 23.90 22.33
C MET A 222 -15.20 25.33 22.82
N VAL A 223 -15.23 26.31 21.92
CA VAL A 223 -15.57 27.70 22.25
C VAL A 223 -17.07 28.00 22.22
N SER A 224 -17.90 27.05 21.76
CA SER A 224 -19.35 27.13 21.91
C SER A 224 -19.77 26.88 23.36
N GLN A 225 -20.99 27.27 23.72
CA GLN A 225 -21.51 27.07 25.07
C GLN A 225 -21.48 25.58 25.50
N GLY A 226 -21.72 24.64 24.59
CA GLY A 226 -21.74 23.21 24.90
C GLY A 226 -20.35 22.63 25.16
N GLY A 227 -19.38 22.95 24.31
CA GLY A 227 -18.01 22.47 24.46
C GLY A 227 -17.28 23.15 25.61
N ALA A 228 -17.44 24.47 25.77
CA ALA A 228 -16.79 25.22 26.86
C ALA A 228 -17.25 24.69 28.22
N TRP A 229 -18.56 24.44 28.37
CA TRP A 229 -19.13 23.88 29.60
C TRP A 229 -18.67 22.46 29.89
N LEU A 230 -18.55 21.61 28.86
CA LEU A 230 -17.99 20.27 29.04
C LEU A 230 -16.53 20.36 29.51
N MET A 231 -15.70 21.17 28.84
CA MET A 231 -14.27 21.30 29.17
C MET A 231 -14.05 21.89 30.56
N GLU A 232 -14.84 22.88 30.96
CA GLU A 232 -14.84 23.43 32.32
C GLU A 232 -15.15 22.35 33.36
N ARG A 233 -16.20 21.56 33.14
CA ARG A 233 -16.59 20.48 34.06
C ARG A 233 -15.57 19.34 34.10
N MET A 234 -14.95 19.01 32.97
CA MET A 234 -13.81 18.08 32.94
C MET A 234 -12.65 18.64 33.78
N GLY A 235 -12.34 19.94 33.66
CA GLY A 235 -11.35 20.62 34.50
C GLY A 235 -11.65 20.54 36.00
N LEU A 236 -12.91 20.74 36.40
CA LEU A 236 -13.34 20.57 37.79
C LEU A 236 -13.19 19.12 38.27
N CYS A 237 -13.43 18.13 37.40
CA CYS A 237 -13.19 16.73 37.73
C CYS A 237 -11.70 16.45 37.94
N TYR A 238 -10.83 16.96 37.06
CA TYR A 238 -9.38 16.83 37.19
C TYR A 238 -8.88 17.44 38.49
N GLN A 239 -9.33 18.65 38.82
CA GLN A 239 -8.94 19.34 40.05
C GLN A 239 -9.39 18.56 41.29
N ARG A 240 -10.65 18.11 41.33
CA ARG A 240 -11.19 17.32 42.44
C ARG A 240 -10.43 16.03 42.66
N ASP A 241 -10.05 15.35 41.58
CA ASP A 241 -9.32 14.08 41.66
C ASP A 241 -7.84 14.31 42.03
N ALA A 242 -7.22 15.38 41.54
CA ALA A 242 -5.89 15.83 41.95
C ALA A 242 -5.83 16.19 43.44
N ASP A 243 -6.84 16.88 43.97
CA ASP A 243 -6.94 17.23 45.40
C ASP A 243 -7.07 15.99 46.30
N ARG A 244 -7.54 14.87 45.74
CA ARG A 244 -7.59 13.55 46.38
C ARG A 244 -6.32 12.73 46.21
N GLY A 245 -5.30 13.28 45.55
CA GLY A 245 -4.02 12.62 45.28
C GLY A 245 -4.04 11.63 44.10
N LEU A 246 -5.09 11.66 43.27
CA LEU A 246 -5.17 10.84 42.06
C LEU A 246 -4.38 11.51 40.92
N ARG A 247 -3.91 10.71 39.97
CA ARG A 247 -3.21 11.16 38.75
C ARG A 247 -3.99 10.85 37.47
N GLU A 248 -5.23 10.43 37.64
CA GLU A 248 -6.10 9.99 36.57
C GLU A 248 -7.54 10.27 36.96
N THR A 249 -8.33 10.69 35.97
CA THR A 249 -9.78 10.87 36.07
C THR A 249 -10.46 9.96 35.07
N GLU A 250 -11.53 9.32 35.50
CA GLU A 250 -12.32 8.41 34.69
C GLU A 250 -13.63 9.07 34.23
N PHE A 251 -13.94 8.92 32.94
CA PHE A 251 -15.21 9.32 32.35
C PHE A 251 -15.87 8.13 31.69
N LEU A 252 -17.09 7.83 32.09
CA LEU A 252 -17.94 6.87 31.40
C LEU A 252 -18.57 7.55 30.18
N LEU A 253 -18.34 6.97 29.01
CA LEU A 253 -18.84 7.41 27.72
C LEU A 253 -20.03 6.54 27.31
N MET A 254 -21.18 7.18 27.15
CA MET A 254 -22.44 6.52 26.79
C MET A 254 -22.99 7.12 25.50
N SER A 255 -23.25 6.28 24.50
CA SER A 255 -23.93 6.71 23.28
C SER A 255 -25.36 7.13 23.59
N LEU A 256 -25.77 8.29 23.10
CA LEU A 256 -27.15 8.76 23.20
C LEU A 256 -27.94 8.37 21.94
N PRO A 257 -29.24 8.09 22.06
CA PRO A 257 -30.09 7.89 20.89
C PRO A 257 -30.13 9.16 20.04
N MET A 258 -30.13 8.99 18.72
CA MET A 258 -30.22 10.09 17.76
C MET A 258 -31.49 10.91 18.01
N LYS A 259 -31.35 12.24 18.00
CA LYS A 259 -32.46 13.20 18.13
C LYS A 259 -32.32 14.32 17.10
N PRO A 260 -32.75 14.08 15.85
CA PRO A 260 -32.65 15.06 14.76
C PRO A 260 -33.18 16.44 15.12
N GLU A 261 -34.29 16.48 15.86
CA GLU A 261 -34.97 17.71 16.30
C GLU A 261 -34.17 18.57 17.29
N ARG A 262 -33.18 18.00 17.99
CA ARG A 262 -32.44 18.67 19.07
C ARG A 262 -31.00 19.03 18.71
N TRP A 263 -30.32 18.18 17.96
CA TRP A 263 -28.90 18.35 17.64
C TRP A 263 -28.52 17.84 16.24
N GLY A 264 -29.50 17.75 15.34
CA GLY A 264 -29.33 17.24 13.99
C GLY A 264 -29.09 15.73 13.96
N GLU A 265 -28.62 15.24 12.82
CA GLU A 265 -28.35 13.81 12.59
C GLU A 265 -27.04 13.32 13.23
N ASN A 266 -26.43 14.12 14.12
CA ASN A 266 -25.19 13.76 14.78
C ASN A 266 -25.43 12.75 15.91
N GLU A 267 -24.57 11.74 15.98
CA GLU A 267 -24.45 10.88 17.16
C GLU A 267 -23.81 11.68 18.30
N MET A 268 -24.39 11.57 19.50
CA MET A 268 -23.90 12.29 20.68
C MET A 268 -23.39 11.29 21.72
N THR A 269 -22.22 11.57 22.28
CA THR A 269 -21.65 10.82 23.40
C THR A 269 -21.82 11.60 24.70
N LYS A 270 -22.43 10.99 25.71
CA LYS A 270 -22.58 11.55 27.06
C LYS A 270 -21.41 11.17 27.94
N PHE A 271 -20.85 12.16 28.64
CA PHE A 271 -19.77 12.02 29.60
C PHE A 271 -20.34 12.00 31.02
N VAL A 272 -19.97 10.98 31.79
CA VAL A 272 -20.38 10.80 33.19
C VAL A 272 -19.15 10.63 34.06
N SER A 273 -19.06 11.39 35.16
CA SER A 273 -18.01 11.26 36.17
C SER A 273 -18.64 11.02 37.53
N SER A 274 -18.18 10.01 38.27
CA SER A 274 -18.69 9.64 39.60
C SER A 274 -20.22 9.47 39.66
N GLY A 275 -20.83 8.96 38.60
CA GLY A 275 -22.28 8.76 38.50
C GLY A 275 -23.08 9.98 38.03
N GLU A 276 -22.45 11.15 37.86
CA GLU A 276 -23.12 12.38 37.45
C GLU A 276 -22.82 12.77 35.99
N PRO A 277 -23.82 13.23 35.21
CA PRO A 277 -23.62 13.69 33.85
C PRO A 277 -22.89 15.04 33.83
N ILE A 278 -21.76 15.10 33.14
CA ILE A 278 -20.93 16.30 33.05
C ILE A 278 -20.99 16.99 31.69
N GLY A 279 -21.55 16.33 30.67
CA GLY A 279 -21.86 16.94 29.38
C GLY A 279 -21.93 15.95 28.23
N THR A 280 -21.98 16.47 27.01
CA THR A 280 -22.14 15.68 25.78
C THR A 280 -21.24 16.22 24.69
N SER A 281 -20.67 15.32 23.88
CA SER A 281 -19.89 15.65 22.69
C SER A 281 -20.58 15.13 21.43
N PRO A 282 -20.62 15.90 20.32
CA PRO A 282 -21.05 15.41 19.02
C PRO A 282 -19.96 14.61 18.30
N PHE A 283 -18.81 14.42 18.93
CA PHE A 283 -17.65 13.83 18.31
C PHE A 283 -17.45 12.37 18.70
N PRO A 284 -16.93 11.55 17.76
CA PRO A 284 -16.47 10.20 18.07
C PRO A 284 -15.42 10.21 19.19
N ASP A 285 -15.38 9.14 19.97
CA ASP A 285 -14.46 8.97 21.10
C ASP A 285 -13.00 9.13 20.67
N GLU A 286 -12.64 8.61 19.49
CA GLU A 286 -11.31 8.69 18.91
C GLU A 286 -10.85 10.15 18.74
N LEU A 287 -11.78 11.04 18.38
CA LEU A 287 -11.49 12.46 18.22
C LEU A 287 -11.30 13.13 19.58
N MET A 288 -12.15 12.82 20.55
CA MET A 288 -12.05 13.36 21.91
C MET A 288 -10.71 12.99 22.56
N ILE A 289 -10.23 11.76 22.31
CA ILE A 289 -8.91 11.29 22.73
C ILE A 289 -7.80 12.14 22.09
N GLN A 290 -7.87 12.36 20.77
CA GLN A 290 -6.88 13.18 20.06
C GLN A 290 -6.85 14.62 20.59
N LEU A 291 -8.02 15.22 20.82
CA LEU A 291 -8.16 16.58 21.33
C LEU A 291 -7.51 16.74 22.71
N LEU A 292 -7.81 15.84 23.63
CA LEU A 292 -7.21 15.84 24.97
C LEU A 292 -5.71 15.56 24.92
N THR A 293 -5.26 14.72 23.99
CA THR A 293 -3.82 14.45 23.78
C THR A 293 -3.08 15.71 23.31
N VAL A 294 -3.68 16.50 22.42
CA VAL A 294 -3.12 17.79 21.98
C VAL A 294 -3.04 18.79 23.14
N LEU A 295 -3.99 18.74 24.09
CA LEU A 295 -3.97 19.55 25.31
C LEU A 295 -2.95 19.07 26.37
N GLY A 296 -2.16 18.03 26.07
CA GLY A 296 -1.09 17.53 26.93
C GLY A 296 -1.49 16.39 27.86
N PHE A 297 -2.73 15.90 27.78
CA PHE A 297 -3.18 14.77 28.58
C PHE A 297 -2.79 13.42 27.95
N LYS A 298 -2.59 12.41 28.78
CA LYS A 298 -2.47 11.01 28.33
C LYS A 298 -3.82 10.34 28.48
N VAL A 299 -4.41 9.93 27.36
CA VAL A 299 -5.77 9.35 27.34
C VAL A 299 -5.76 7.89 26.91
N ARG A 300 -6.52 7.05 27.62
CA ARG A 300 -6.76 5.64 27.31
C ARG A 300 -8.26 5.36 27.27
N LEU A 301 -8.67 4.45 26.37
CA LEU A 301 -10.05 4.01 26.25
C LEU A 301 -10.14 2.52 26.60
N GLU A 302 -10.95 2.18 27.57
CA GLU A 302 -11.18 0.81 28.02
C GLU A 302 -12.64 0.40 27.70
N PRO A 303 -12.86 -0.71 27.00
CA PRO A 303 -14.21 -1.21 26.75
C PRO A 303 -14.82 -1.79 28.03
N THR A 304 -16.11 -1.54 28.27
CA THR A 304 -16.92 -2.21 29.29
C THR A 304 -18.17 -2.83 28.66
N ALA A 305 -18.92 -3.65 29.41
CA ALA A 305 -20.04 -4.43 28.87
C ALA A 305 -21.07 -3.59 28.09
N ASP A 306 -21.40 -2.38 28.57
CA ASP A 306 -22.45 -1.52 27.98
C ASP A 306 -21.97 -0.09 27.67
N ALA A 307 -20.68 0.20 27.85
CA ALA A 307 -20.13 1.55 27.75
C ALA A 307 -18.62 1.54 27.47
N ARG A 308 -18.03 2.71 27.28
CA ARG A 308 -16.57 2.89 27.17
C ARG A 308 -16.09 3.76 28.33
N VAL A 309 -14.97 3.41 28.96
CA VAL A 309 -14.36 4.22 30.02
C VAL A 309 -13.15 4.94 29.44
N MET A 310 -13.21 6.27 29.40
CA MET A 310 -12.10 7.12 29.02
C MET A 310 -11.33 7.55 30.27
N LYS A 311 -10.09 7.11 30.36
CA LYS A 311 -9.15 7.46 31.44
C LYS A 311 -8.22 8.56 30.98
N VAL A 312 -8.19 9.67 31.70
CA VAL A 312 -7.40 10.85 31.38
C VAL A 312 -6.40 11.10 32.50
N SER A 313 -5.11 11.08 32.16
CA SER A 313 -4.00 11.29 33.09
C SER A 313 -3.19 12.52 32.71
N TRP A 314 -2.60 13.18 33.71
CA TRP A 314 -1.77 14.38 33.58
C TRP A 314 -0.40 14.18 34.22
#